data_AF-A0A962UM28-F1
#
_entry.id   AF-A0A962UM28-F1
#
_cell.length_a   1.000
_cell.length_b   1.000
_cell.length_c   1.000
_cell.angle_alpha   90.00
_cell.angle_beta   90.00
_cell.angle_gamma   90.00
#
_symmetry.space_group_name_H-M   'P 1'
#
loop_
_entity.id
_entity.type
_entity.pdbx_description
1 polymer ?
#
loop_
_entity_poly.entity_id
_entity_poly.type
_entity_poly.pdbx_seq_one_letter_code
_entity_poly.pdbx_strand_id
1 'polypeptide(L)' 'FLREYYEEYQIAPAVRVLTKAVGKKLGKDKGNSKYLYGLFPYGPGKQACRYAGLPKPTGCV' A
#
# COMPACT_ATOMS: atom_id res chain seq x y z
N PHE A 1 -6.83 4.08 4.99
CA PHE A 1 -5.73 4.50 4.09
C PHE A 1 -5.93 3.99 2.68
N LEU A 2 -5.83 2.69 2.40
CA LEU A 2 -5.94 2.20 1.01
C LEU A 2 -7.28 2.52 0.35
N ARG A 3 -8.40 2.30 1.06
CA ARG A 3 -9.74 2.70 0.58
C ARG A 3 -9.86 4.21 0.41
N GLU A 4 -9.54 4.99 1.45
CA GLU A 4 -9.57 6.46 1.38
C GLU A 4 -8.74 7.03 0.21
N TYR A 5 -7.51 6.53 0.01
CA TYR A 5 -6.65 6.94 -1.10
C TYR A 5 -7.27 6.58 -2.45
N TYR A 6 -7.89 5.42 -2.55
CA TYR A 6 -8.58 5.02 -3.77
C TYR A 6 -9.87 5.82 -4.00
N GLU A 7 -10.61 6.17 -2.95
CA GLU A 7 -11.78 7.06 -3.05
C GLU A 7 -11.37 8.45 -3.54
N GLU A 8 -10.28 9.00 -3.01
CA GLU A 8 -9.77 10.34 -3.32
C GLU A 8 -9.11 10.42 -4.72
N TYR A 9 -8.28 9.44 -5.07
CA TYR A 9 -7.47 9.49 -6.30
C TYR A 9 -7.94 8.54 -7.40
N GLN A 10 -8.91 7.66 -7.13
CA GLN A 10 -9.38 6.59 -8.04
C GLN A 10 -8.25 5.69 -8.60
N ILE A 11 -7.09 5.72 -7.96
CA ILE A 11 -5.85 5.05 -8.39
C ILE A 11 -5.29 4.27 -7.22
N ALA A 12 -4.84 3.04 -7.48
CA ALA A 12 -4.15 2.23 -6.48
C ALA A 12 -2.81 2.87 -6.09
N PRO A 13 -2.51 3.06 -4.79
CA PRO A 13 -1.27 3.70 -4.38
C PRO A 13 -0.07 2.83 -4.72
N ALA A 14 0.95 3.43 -5.33
CA ALA A 14 2.24 2.77 -5.54
C ALA A 14 2.85 2.37 -4.19
N VAL A 15 3.69 1.33 -4.19
CA VAL A 15 4.37 0.83 -2.97
C VAL A 15 5.09 1.95 -2.22
N ARG A 16 5.74 2.89 -2.93
CA ARG A 16 6.42 4.04 -2.31
C ARG A 16 5.47 4.96 -1.55
N VAL A 17 4.27 5.20 -2.08
CA VAL A 17 3.24 6.03 -1.44
C VAL A 17 2.69 5.31 -0.23
N LEU A 18 2.41 4.01 -0.35
CA LEU A 18 2.00 3.16 0.77
C LEU A 18 3.03 3.19 1.91
N THR A 19 4.31 2.98 1.61
CA THR A 19 5.39 3.00 2.62
C THR A 19 5.48 4.35 3.34
N LYS A 20 5.41 5.47 2.61
CA LYS A 20 5.41 6.80 3.21
C LYS A 20 4.16 7.06 4.07
N ALA A 21 2.99 6.67 3.58
CA ALA A 21 1.74 6.87 4.31
C ALA A 21 1.67 6.04 5.59
N VAL A 22 2.10 4.77 5.52
CA VAL A 22 2.26 3.90 6.68
C VAL A 22 3.28 4.50 7.64
N GLY A 23 4.41 5.04 7.14
CA GLY A 23 5.39 5.74 7.97
C GLY A 23 4.86 6.98 8.67
N LYS A 24 4.01 7.76 8.00
CA LYS A 24 3.34 8.92 8.60
C LYS A 24 2.30 8.54 9.65
N LYS A 25 1.54 7.46 9.40
CA LYS A 25 0.41 7.06 10.27
C LYS A 25 0.83 6.18 11.45
N LEU A 26 1.82 5.31 11.26
CA LEU A 26 2.25 4.29 12.21
C LEU A 26 3.68 4.52 12.74
N GLY A 27 4.37 5.56 12.26
CA GLY A 27 5.74 5.89 12.64
C GLY A 27 6.79 5.35 11.66
N LYS A 28 7.99 5.94 11.67
CA LYS A 28 9.10 5.58 10.76
C LYS A 28 9.48 4.10 10.83
N ASP A 29 9.37 3.48 12.00
CA ASP A 29 9.69 2.06 12.20
C ASP A 29 8.77 1.13 11.42
N LYS A 30 7.51 1.52 11.20
CA LYS A 30 6.52 0.73 10.46
C LYS A 30 6.43 1.14 8.99
N GLY A 31 6.93 2.32 8.62
CA GLY A 31 6.99 2.83 7.25
C GLY A 31 8.20 2.37 6.46
N ASN A 32 8.57 1.11 6.54
CA ASN A 32 9.75 0.59 5.84
C ASN A 32 9.40 -0.62 4.96
N SER A 33 10.18 -0.81 3.89
CA SER A 33 9.96 -1.93 2.95
C SER A 33 10.02 -3.28 3.65
N LYS A 34 10.97 -3.49 4.57
CA LYS A 34 11.14 -4.77 5.28
C LYS A 34 9.88 -5.15 6.08
N TYR A 35 9.28 -4.20 6.78
CA TYR A 35 8.04 -4.37 7.54
C TYR A 35 6.86 -4.67 6.61
N LEU A 36 6.74 -3.92 5.51
CA LEU A 36 5.67 -4.13 4.53
C LEU A 36 5.80 -5.47 3.79
N TYR A 37 7.01 -5.89 3.43
CA TYR A 37 7.26 -7.21 2.84
C TYR A 37 7.09 -8.34 3.87
N GLY A 38 7.29 -8.07 5.17
CA GLY A 38 6.95 -9.01 6.24
C GLY A 38 5.44 -9.24 6.36
N LEU A 39 4.63 -8.19 6.21
CA LEU A 39 3.16 -8.30 6.20
C LEU A 39 2.60 -8.82 4.87
N PHE A 40 3.25 -8.44 3.77
CA PHE A 40 2.81 -8.70 2.41
C PHE A 40 3.95 -9.31 1.58
N PRO A 41 4.27 -10.61 1.78
CA PRO A 41 5.40 -11.27 1.13
C PRO A 41 5.26 -11.36 -0.40
N TYR A 42 4.04 -11.38 -0.93
CA TYR A 42 3.75 -11.40 -2.37
C TYR A 42 3.65 -10.00 -2.99
N GLY A 43 4.07 -8.97 -2.26
CA GLY A 43 4.12 -7.59 -2.72
C GLY A 43 3.11 -6.71 -1.99
N PRO A 44 3.57 -5.68 -1.25
CA PRO A 44 2.70 -4.81 -0.47
C PRO A 44 1.65 -4.08 -1.30
N GLY A 45 1.95 -3.67 -2.54
CA GLY A 45 0.95 -3.04 -3.40
C GLY A 45 -0.18 -4.01 -3.77
N LYS A 46 0.17 -5.19 -4.29
CA LYS A 46 -0.80 -6.17 -4.79
C LYS A 46 -1.65 -6.78 -3.67
N GLN A 47 -1.01 -7.23 -2.59
CA GLN A 47 -1.74 -7.82 -1.47
C GLN A 47 -2.53 -6.78 -0.70
N ALA A 48 -1.98 -5.58 -0.45
CA ALA A 48 -2.73 -4.59 0.30
C ALA A 48 -3.94 -4.06 -0.49
N CYS A 49 -3.85 -3.92 -1.81
CA CYS A 49 -5.02 -3.63 -2.66
C CYS A 49 -6.06 -4.76 -2.57
N ARG A 50 -5.63 -6.02 -2.64
CA ARG A 50 -6.53 -7.19 -2.50
C ARG A 50 -7.25 -7.20 -1.14
N TYR A 51 -6.53 -6.97 -0.04
CA TYR A 51 -7.13 -6.93 1.30
C TYR A 51 -8.03 -5.71 1.51
N ALA A 52 -7.74 -4.60 0.84
CA ALA A 52 -8.59 -3.41 0.87
C ALA A 52 -9.88 -3.55 0.03
N GLY A 53 -10.01 -4.64 -0.76
CA GLY A 53 -11.12 -4.85 -1.68
C GLY A 53 -11.05 -3.97 -2.93
N LEU A 54 -9.86 -3.47 -3.27
CA LEU A 54 -9.63 -2.63 -4.44
C LEU A 54 -9.44 -3.49 -5.70
N PRO A 55 -9.86 -3.00 -6.87
CA PRO A 55 -9.59 -3.68 -8.13
C PRO A 55 -8.09 -3.86 -8.35
N LYS A 56 -7.73 -4.87 -9.15
CA LYS A 56 -6.34 -5.25 -9.39
C LYS A 56 -5.57 -4.01 -9.92
N PRO A 57 -4.47 -3.59 -9.27
CA PRO A 57 -3.75 -2.39 -9.68
C PRO A 57 -3.21 -2.57 -11.10
N THR A 58 -3.67 -1.74 -12.04
CA THR A 58 -3.33 -1.81 -13.47
C THR A 58 -1.97 -1.18 -13.81
N GLY A 59 -1.08 -0.97 -12.82
CA GLY A 59 0.17 -0.22 -12.97
C GLY A 59 1.44 -0.98 -12.60
N CYS A 60 1.39 -2.31 -12.47
CA CYS A 60 2.58 -3.12 -12.27
C CYS A 60 3.19 -3.49 -13.63
N VAL A 61 4.16 -2.71 -14.09
CA VAL A 61 5.27 -3.17 -14.96
C VAL A 61 6.40 -3.62 -14.05
#